data_AF-A0A2A5M7E9-F1
#
_entry.id   AF-A0A2A5M7E9-F1
#
_cell.length_a   1.000
_cell.length_b   1.000
_cell.length_c   1.000
_cell.angle_alpha   90.00
_cell.angle_beta   90.00
_cell.angle_gamma   90.00
#
_symmetry.space_group_name_H-M   'P 1'
#
loop_
_entity.id
_entity.type
_entity.pdbx_description
1 polymer ?
#
loop_
_entity_poly.entity_id
_entity_poly.type
_entity_poly.pdbx_seq_one_letter_code
_entity_poly.pdbx_strand_id
1 'polypeptide(L)'
;LIPGETSVIFLEQAAKQLGLDKDILLKEFQAQAPYDEGVFLPETYKIPKGITENLLIQMLLNHAEISNKKTSEKIFGDYNPKKWHQYIIIASVIQKEAANENEMPIVASVIYNRLKKGMKLQMDGTLNYGIYSHVKV
;
A
#
# COMPACT_ATOMS: atom_id res chain seq x y z
N LEU A 1 6.61 -7.76 2.94
CA LEU A 1 5.21 -7.29 3.07
C LEU A 1 4.36 -8.10 2.10
N ILE A 2 3.24 -8.67 2.54
CA ILE A 2 2.30 -9.39 1.65
C ILE A 2 1.42 -8.36 0.93
N PRO A 3 1.17 -8.49 -0.39
CA PRO A 3 0.24 -7.62 -1.10
C PRO A 3 -1.14 -7.58 -0.45
N GLY A 4 -1.74 -6.39 -0.36
CA GLY A 4 -3.08 -6.19 0.22
C GLY A 4 -3.12 -6.13 1.75
N GLU A 5 -1.98 -6.15 2.44
CA GLU A 5 -1.92 -5.86 3.87
C GLU A 5 -1.96 -4.34 4.13
N THR A 6 -2.41 -3.92 5.31
CA THR A 6 -2.43 -2.50 5.71
C THR A 6 -1.13 -2.08 6.38
N SER A 7 -0.83 -0.78 6.35
CA SER A 7 0.39 -0.22 6.93
C SER A 7 0.48 -0.53 8.42
N VAL A 8 -0.64 -0.48 9.16
CA VAL A 8 -0.66 -0.81 10.59
C VAL A 8 -0.24 -2.25 10.85
N ILE A 9 -0.86 -3.22 10.17
CA ILE A 9 -0.55 -4.64 10.37
C ILE A 9 0.88 -4.95 9.91
N PHE A 10 1.34 -4.34 8.83
CA PHE A 10 2.70 -4.47 8.37
C PHE A 10 3.72 -3.98 9.40
N LEU A 11 3.50 -2.78 9.96
CA LEU A 11 4.41 -2.18 10.94
C LEU A 11 4.39 -2.97 12.26
N GLU A 12 3.25 -3.53 12.67
CA GLU A 12 3.18 -4.47 13.79
C GLU A 12 4.04 -5.72 13.57
N GLN A 13 3.95 -6.32 12.39
CA GLN A 13 4.75 -7.49 12.02
C GLN A 13 6.25 -7.14 11.96
N ALA A 14 6.59 -5.99 11.38
CA ALA A 14 7.97 -5.51 11.28
C ALA A 14 8.57 -5.25 12.66
N ALA A 15 7.83 -4.59 13.55
CA ALA A 15 8.25 -4.34 14.93
C ALA A 15 8.58 -5.64 15.66
N LYS A 16 7.68 -6.64 15.57
CA LYS A 16 7.91 -7.96 16.18
C LYS A 16 9.11 -8.70 15.59
N GLN A 17 9.28 -8.66 14.26
CA GLN A 17 10.35 -9.39 13.58
C GLN A 17 11.74 -8.77 13.82
N LEU A 18 11.81 -7.45 13.94
CA LEU A 18 13.06 -6.70 14.09
C LEU A 18 13.39 -6.36 15.55
N GLY A 19 12.46 -6.61 16.48
CA GLY A 19 12.61 -6.28 17.90
C GLY A 19 12.56 -4.77 18.16
N LEU A 20 11.72 -4.05 17.39
CA LEU A 20 11.53 -2.61 17.48
C LEU A 20 10.27 -2.25 18.26
N ASP A 21 10.18 -1.00 18.71
CA ASP A 21 8.99 -0.48 19.37
C ASP A 21 7.94 -0.10 18.32
N LYS A 22 6.76 -0.74 18.41
CA LYS A 22 5.64 -0.52 17.49
C LYS A 22 5.14 0.93 17.54
N ASP A 23 5.03 1.53 18.71
CA ASP A 23 4.42 2.86 18.86
C ASP A 23 5.36 3.94 18.34
N ILE A 24 6.66 3.78 18.55
CA ILE A 24 7.67 4.63 17.91
C ILE A 24 7.60 4.45 16.39
N LEU A 25 7.52 3.22 15.89
CA LEU A 25 7.46 2.95 14.45
C LEU A 25 6.22 3.58 13.78
N LEU A 26 5.06 3.48 14.42
CA LEU A 26 3.82 4.13 13.95
C LEU A 26 3.92 5.65 14.00
N LYS A 27 4.54 6.22 15.03
CA LYS A 27 4.77 7.66 15.13
C LYS A 27 5.69 8.17 14.03
N GLU A 28 6.79 7.45 13.77
CA GLU A 28 7.73 7.77 12.70
C GLU A 28 7.06 7.66 11.33
N PHE A 29 6.21 6.64 11.14
CA PHE A 29 5.39 6.50 9.94
C PHE A 29 4.48 7.72 9.72
N GLN A 30 3.69 8.11 10.72
CA GLN A 30 2.80 9.28 10.63
C GLN A 30 3.56 10.59 10.39
N ALA A 31 4.79 10.70 10.89
CA ALA A 31 5.60 11.91 10.71
C ALA A 31 6.22 12.03 9.31
N GLN A 32 6.50 10.89 8.65
CA GLN A 32 7.29 10.85 7.41
C GLN A 32 6.46 10.50 6.17
N ALA A 33 5.39 9.72 6.32
CA ALA A 33 4.61 9.22 5.18
C ALA A 33 3.77 10.34 4.54
N PRO A 34 3.74 10.41 3.19
CA PRO A 34 2.93 11.40 2.47
C PRO A 34 1.43 11.08 2.49
N TYR A 35 1.07 9.82 2.77
CA TYR A 35 -0.30 9.32 2.83
C TYR A 35 -0.41 8.27 3.93
N ASP A 36 -1.61 8.09 4.48
CA ASP A 36 -1.84 7.15 5.58
C ASP A 36 -1.69 5.68 5.18
N GLU A 37 -1.82 5.35 3.89
CA GLU A 37 -1.79 3.99 3.37
C GLU A 37 -1.28 3.94 1.93
N GLY A 38 -0.96 2.73 1.45
CA GLY A 38 -0.51 2.50 0.08
C GLY A 38 0.87 3.11 -0.23
N VAL A 39 1.67 3.40 0.79
CA VAL A 39 3.00 4.02 0.66
C VAL A 39 4.15 3.01 0.73
N PHE A 40 3.89 1.79 1.22
CA PHE A 40 4.87 0.71 1.23
C PHE A 40 4.74 -0.18 0.01
N LEU A 41 5.87 -0.72 -0.46
CA LEU A 41 5.92 -1.63 -1.58
C LEU A 41 5.89 -3.10 -1.07
N PRO A 42 5.00 -3.96 -1.57
CA PRO A 42 4.89 -5.33 -1.07
C PRO A 42 6.01 -6.23 -1.61
N GLU A 43 7.22 -6.07 -1.06
CA GLU A 43 8.42 -6.83 -1.44
C GLU A 43 9.14 -7.43 -0.22
N THR A 44 10.22 -8.17 -0.52
CA THR A 44 11.18 -8.67 0.47
C THR A 44 12.29 -7.64 0.67
N TYR A 45 12.43 -7.15 1.90
CA TYR A 45 13.43 -6.15 2.26
C TYR A 45 14.62 -6.76 2.97
N LYS A 46 15.82 -6.25 2.68
CA LYS A 46 17.05 -6.57 3.43
C LYS A 46 17.29 -5.46 4.44
N ILE A 47 17.05 -5.75 5.71
CA ILE A 47 17.14 -4.77 6.79
C ILE A 47 18.44 -4.96 7.58
N PRO A 48 19.26 -3.91 7.77
CA PRO A 48 20.43 -3.97 8.65
C PRO A 48 20.05 -4.33 10.09
N LYS A 49 20.90 -5.11 10.76
CA LYS A 49 20.73 -5.39 12.19
C LYS A 49 20.90 -4.11 13.01
N GLY A 50 20.04 -3.89 13.99
CA GLY A 50 20.08 -2.72 14.86
C GLY A 50 19.64 -1.42 14.19
N ILE A 51 18.88 -1.49 13.09
CA ILE A 51 18.22 -0.31 12.51
C ILE A 51 17.29 0.33 13.54
N THR A 52 17.17 1.66 13.51
CA THR A 52 16.18 2.38 14.32
C THR A 52 14.84 2.47 13.59
N GLU A 53 13.77 2.70 14.33
CA GLU A 53 12.41 2.87 13.80
C GLU A 53 12.34 3.99 12.76
N ASN A 54 12.95 5.14 13.07
CA ASN A 54 13.04 6.28 12.17
C ASN A 54 13.71 5.93 10.84
N LEU A 55 14.88 5.28 10.89
CA LEU A 55 15.63 4.89 9.70
C LEU A 55 14.91 3.79 8.91
N LEU A 56 14.21 2.87 9.59
CA LEU A 56 13.43 1.84 8.94
C LEU A 56 12.30 2.45 8.10
N ILE A 57 11.51 3.36 8.67
CA ILE A 57 10.45 4.06 7.95
C ILE A 57 11.03 4.85 6.77
N GLN A 58 12.08 5.63 7.00
CA GLN A 58 12.72 6.42 5.95
C GLN A 58 13.20 5.53 4.80
N MET A 59 13.84 4.40 5.10
CA MET A 59 14.34 3.45 4.10
C MET A 59 13.20 2.83 3.29
N LEU A 60 12.12 2.41 3.95
CA LEU A 60 10.95 1.80 3.31
C LEU A 60 10.23 2.78 2.39
N LEU A 61 10.01 4.02 2.84
CA LEU A 61 9.36 5.07 2.07
C LEU A 61 10.20 5.48 0.85
N ASN A 62 11.51 5.68 1.04
CA ASN A 62 12.43 6.02 -0.06
C ASN A 62 12.49 4.91 -1.11
N HIS A 63 12.53 3.65 -0.69
CA HIS A 63 12.50 2.51 -1.62
C HIS A 63 11.21 2.48 -2.43
N ALA A 64 10.07 2.68 -1.78
CA ALA A 64 8.77 2.73 -2.45
C ALA A 64 8.69 3.92 -3.41
N GLU A 65 9.15 5.11 -3.03
CA GLU A 65 9.14 6.30 -3.89
C GLU A 65 9.98 6.09 -5.17
N ILE A 66 11.20 5.57 -5.03
CA ILE A 66 12.09 5.29 -6.18
C ILE A 66 11.45 4.27 -7.12
N SER A 67 10.87 3.19 -6.58
CA SER A 67 10.22 2.14 -7.37
C SER A 67 8.96 2.65 -8.07
N ASN A 68 8.13 3.41 -7.35
CA ASN A 68 6.92 4.04 -7.86
C ASN A 68 7.23 5.01 -9.00
N LYS A 69 8.24 5.88 -8.82
CA LYS A 69 8.69 6.82 -9.84
C LYS A 69 9.12 6.08 -11.10
N LYS A 70 10.01 5.09 -10.96
CA LYS A 70 10.49 4.27 -12.09
C LYS A 70 9.34 3.58 -12.83
N THR A 71 8.36 3.06 -12.10
CA THR A 71 7.22 2.36 -12.67
C THR A 71 6.28 3.32 -13.39
N SER A 72 5.97 4.47 -12.78
CA SER A 72 5.15 5.52 -13.38
C SER A 72 5.79 6.04 -14.66
N GLU A 73 7.08 6.38 -14.64
CA GLU A 73 7.81 6.87 -15.82
C GLU A 73 7.81 5.82 -16.95
N LYS A 74 7.95 4.53 -16.61
CA LYS A 74 7.88 3.45 -17.59
C LYS A 74 6.50 3.32 -18.24
N ILE A 75 5.42 3.48 -17.48
CA ILE A 75 4.04 3.24 -17.96
C ILE A 75 3.45 4.49 -18.62
N PHE A 76 3.67 5.67 -18.02
CA PHE A 76 3.01 6.91 -18.38
C PHE A 76 3.95 7.98 -18.97
N GLY A 77 5.28 7.77 -18.90
CA GLY A 77 6.27 8.73 -19.38
C GLY A 77 6.54 9.90 -18.43
N ASP A 78 5.82 9.98 -17.31
CA ASP A 78 5.98 10.99 -16.29
C ASP A 78 5.77 10.42 -14.87
N TYR A 79 6.15 11.20 -13.86
CA TYR A 79 5.82 10.90 -12.47
C TYR A 79 5.14 12.10 -11.82
N ASN A 80 3.86 11.93 -11.52
CA ASN A 80 3.09 12.85 -10.68
C ASN A 80 2.64 12.09 -9.42
N PRO A 81 3.17 12.40 -8.22
CA PRO A 81 2.89 11.65 -7.00
C PRO A 81 1.40 11.54 -6.66
N LYS A 82 0.63 12.61 -6.87
CA LYS A 82 -0.81 12.63 -6.56
C LYS A 82 -1.58 11.71 -7.51
N LYS A 83 -1.29 11.79 -8.82
CA LYS A 83 -1.91 10.92 -9.84
C LYS A 83 -1.50 9.46 -9.65
N TRP A 84 -0.23 9.21 -9.35
CA TRP A 84 0.26 7.85 -9.07
C TRP A 84 -0.43 7.24 -7.85
N HIS A 85 -0.59 8.01 -6.77
CA HIS A 85 -1.31 7.55 -5.59
C HIS A 85 -2.77 7.18 -5.88
N GLN A 86 -3.46 7.89 -6.79
CA GLN A 86 -4.79 7.50 -7.24
C GLN A 86 -4.80 6.12 -7.93
N TYR A 87 -3.77 5.79 -8.72
CA TYR A 87 -3.63 4.45 -9.29
C TYR A 87 -3.38 3.39 -8.22
N ILE A 88 -2.59 3.71 -7.18
CA ILE A 88 -2.37 2.80 -6.05
C ILE A 88 -3.69 2.52 -5.32
N ILE A 89 -4.54 3.53 -5.08
CA ILE A 89 -5.86 3.34 -4.47
C ILE A 89 -6.72 2.39 -5.30
N ILE A 90 -6.76 2.58 -6.63
CA ILE A 90 -7.53 1.67 -7.49
C ILE A 90 -6.93 0.26 -7.46
N ALA A 91 -5.59 0.14 -7.51
CA ALA A 91 -4.88 -1.13 -7.44
C ALA A 91 -5.12 -1.85 -6.11
N SER A 92 -5.23 -1.15 -4.98
CA SER A 92 -5.51 -1.77 -3.68
C SER A 92 -6.92 -2.36 -3.62
N VAL A 93 -7.91 -1.70 -4.24
CA VAL A 93 -9.26 -2.25 -4.36
C VAL A 93 -9.25 -3.49 -5.27
N ILE A 94 -8.59 -3.43 -6.42
CA ILE A 94 -8.44 -4.58 -7.33
C ILE A 94 -7.80 -5.77 -6.59
N GLN A 95 -6.73 -5.51 -5.84
CA GLN A 95 -5.99 -6.52 -5.09
C GLN A 95 -6.83 -7.20 -4.01
N LYS A 96 -7.80 -6.48 -3.43
CA LYS A 96 -8.71 -7.02 -2.41
C LYS A 96 -9.90 -7.78 -3.00
N GLU A 97 -10.36 -7.39 -4.17
CA GLU A 97 -11.52 -8.00 -4.83
C GLU A 97 -11.16 -9.23 -5.68
N ALA A 98 -10.01 -9.20 -6.34
CA ALA A 98 -9.62 -10.28 -7.25
C ALA A 98 -9.16 -11.51 -6.46
N ALA A 99 -9.64 -12.71 -6.87
CA ALA A 99 -9.17 -13.95 -6.26
C ALA A 99 -7.75 -14.32 -6.71
N ASN A 100 -7.33 -13.84 -7.89
CA ASN A 100 -6.02 -14.11 -8.49
C ASN A 100 -5.66 -13.07 -9.57
N GLU A 101 -4.43 -13.12 -10.07
CA GLU A 101 -3.91 -12.17 -11.07
C GLU A 101 -4.71 -12.17 -12.39
N ASN A 102 -5.26 -13.32 -12.81
CA ASN A 102 -6.02 -13.40 -14.06
C ASN A 102 -7.37 -12.67 -13.97
N GLU A 103 -7.92 -12.50 -12.77
CA GLU A 103 -9.16 -11.76 -12.54
C GLU A 103 -8.95 -10.25 -12.42
N MET A 104 -7.74 -9.80 -12.06
CA MET A 104 -7.45 -8.38 -11.85
C MET A 104 -7.84 -7.48 -13.04
N PRO A 105 -7.60 -7.85 -14.32
CA PRO A 105 -8.05 -7.04 -15.45
C PRO A 105 -9.58 -6.93 -15.55
N ILE A 106 -10.31 -7.99 -15.19
CA ILE A 106 -11.77 -8.01 -15.21
C ILE A 106 -12.30 -7.09 -14.12
N VAL A 107 -11.80 -7.22 -12.90
CA VAL A 107 -12.15 -6.35 -11.76
C VAL A 107 -11.83 -4.88 -12.07
N ALA A 108 -10.65 -4.61 -12.64
CA ALA A 108 -10.26 -3.26 -13.07
C ALA A 108 -11.26 -2.68 -14.08
N SER A 109 -11.69 -3.48 -15.07
CA SER A 109 -12.66 -3.04 -16.07
C SER A 109 -14.00 -2.62 -15.44
N VAL A 110 -14.47 -3.35 -14.43
CA VAL A 110 -15.71 -3.04 -13.70
C VAL A 110 -15.57 -1.72 -12.94
N ILE A 111 -14.45 -1.52 -12.24
CA ILE A 111 -14.16 -0.27 -11.50
C ILE A 111 -14.18 0.92 -12.45
N TYR A 112 -13.41 0.88 -13.54
CA TYR A 112 -13.34 1.99 -14.49
C TYR A 112 -14.68 2.24 -15.20
N ASN A 113 -15.44 1.19 -15.52
CA ASN A 113 -16.77 1.32 -16.10
C ASN A 113 -17.76 2.01 -15.14
N ARG A 114 -17.71 1.70 -13.84
CA ARG A 114 -18.54 2.36 -12.81
C ARG A 114 -18.14 3.82 -12.63
N LEU A 115 -16.85 4.10 -12.49
CA LEU A 115 -16.34 5.47 -12.35
C LEU A 115 -16.72 6.35 -13.54
N LYS A 116 -16.59 5.84 -14.77
CA LYS A 116 -16.99 6.55 -15.99
C LYS A 116 -18.49 6.89 -16.01
N LYS A 117 -19.32 6.07 -15.38
CA LYS A 117 -20.78 6.27 -15.23
C LYS A 117 -21.16 7.09 -13.99
N GLY A 118 -20.19 7.55 -13.19
CA GLY A 118 -20.45 8.24 -11.93
C GLY A 118 -21.10 7.37 -10.86
N MET A 119 -20.98 6.04 -10.97
CA MET A 119 -21.57 5.09 -10.03
C MET A 119 -20.67 4.88 -8.82
N LYS A 120 -21.26 4.65 -7.64
CA LYS A 120 -20.53 4.13 -6.47
C LYS A 120 -19.90 2.77 -6.80
N LEU A 121 -18.71 2.48 -6.26
CA LEU A 121 -18.01 1.21 -6.52
C LEU A 121 -18.74 0.01 -5.93
N GLN A 122 -19.18 0.10 -4.66
CA GLN A 122 -19.90 -0.97 -3.94
C GLN A 122 -19.12 -2.29 -3.98
N MET A 123 -17.86 -2.24 -3.56
CA MET A 123 -16.92 -3.37 -3.57
C MET A 123 -16.60 -3.76 -2.12
N ASP A 124 -16.89 -5.01 -1.76
CA ASP A 124 -16.89 -5.50 -0.38
C ASP A 124 -15.50 -5.46 0.27
N GLY A 125 -14.44 -5.62 -0.53
CA GLY A 125 -13.05 -5.45 -0.13
C GLY A 125 -12.70 -4.05 0.37
N THR A 126 -13.57 -3.05 0.16
CA THR A 126 -13.41 -1.71 0.75
C THR A 126 -13.99 -1.58 2.17
N LEU A 127 -14.77 -2.56 2.63
CA LEU A 127 -15.37 -2.56 3.97
C LEU A 127 -14.35 -2.90 5.06
N ASN A 128 -13.31 -3.68 4.72
CA ASN A 128 -12.26 -4.11 5.65
C ASN A 128 -10.94 -3.38 5.36
N TYR A 129 -10.73 -2.27 6.07
CA TYR A 129 -9.57 -1.40 5.92
C TYR A 129 -8.92 -1.05 7.26
N GLY A 130 -7.66 -0.59 7.21
CA GLY A 130 -6.88 -0.20 8.38
C GLY A 130 -6.72 -1.35 9.38
N ILE A 131 -7.14 -1.13 10.62
CA ILE A 131 -7.06 -2.11 11.72
C ILE A 131 -8.07 -3.26 11.59
N TYR A 132 -9.11 -3.11 10.76
CA TYR A 132 -10.16 -4.11 10.58
C TYR A 132 -9.94 -4.98 9.33
N SER A 133 -8.77 -4.89 8.69
CA SER A 133 -8.45 -5.58 7.43
C SER A 133 -8.62 -7.11 7.47
N HIS A 134 -8.55 -7.71 8.66
CA HIS A 134 -8.71 -9.15 8.91
C HIS A 134 -9.99 -9.50 9.69
N VAL A 135 -10.89 -8.55 9.90
CA VAL A 135 -12.17 -8.81 10.56
C VAL A 135 -13.15 -9.35 9.53
N LYS A 136 -13.75 -10.51 9.82
CA LYS A 136 -14.79 -11.07 8.97
C LYS A 136 -16.06 -10.23 9.11
N VAL A 137 -16.55 -9.69 8.00
CA VAL A 137 -17.90 -9.08 7.91
C VAL A 137 -18.95 -10.19 7.93
#